data_AF-A0A2S3U8B5-F1
#
_entry.id   AF-A0A2S3U8B5-F1
#
_cell.length_a   1.000
_cell.length_b   1.000
_cell.length_c   1.000
_cell.angle_alpha   90.00
_cell.angle_beta   90.00
_cell.angle_gamma   90.00
#
_symmetry.space_group_name_H-M   'P 1'
#
loop_
_entity.id
_entity.type
_entity.pdbx_description
1 polymer ?
#
loop_
_entity_poly.entity_id
_entity_poly.type
_entity_poly.pdbx_seq_one_letter_code
_entity_poly.pdbx_strand_id
1 'polypeptide(L)' 'MTVYDQCRIFKSWGQTDPNYYKVFVGVGLTADQYKEITGEDYVASTTE' A
#
# COMPACT_ATOMS: atom_id res chain seq x y z
N MET A 1 -0.58 4.33 -15.94
CA MET A 1 0.12 3.66 -14.82
C MET A 1 -0.83 3.63 -13.65
N THR A 2 -1.08 2.46 -13.05
CA THR A 2 -2.00 2.34 -11.92
C THR A 2 -1.30 2.76 -10.61
N VAL A 3 -2.08 3.06 -9.56
CA VAL A 3 -1.52 3.31 -8.22
C VAL A 3 -0.75 2.09 -7.71
N TYR A 4 -1.22 0.88 -8.02
CA TYR A 4 -0.53 -0.36 -7.73
C TYR A 4 0.86 -0.45 -8.40
N ASP A 5 0.95 -0.18 -9.70
CA ASP A 5 2.25 -0.16 -10.41
C ASP A 5 3.21 0.86 -9.80
N GLN A 6 2.70 2.04 -9.45
CA GLN A 6 3.50 3.08 -8.82
C GLN A 6 4.03 2.63 -7.44
N CYS A 7 3.20 1.96 -6.65
CA CYS A 7 3.60 1.42 -5.35
C CYS A 7 4.65 0.31 -5.46
N ARG A 8 4.58 -0.54 -6.50
CA ARG A 8 5.65 -1.52 -6.78
C ARG A 8 6.96 -0.86 -7.17
N ILE A 9 6.92 0.23 -7.93
CA ILE A 9 8.13 1.02 -8.27
C ILE A 9 8.74 1.59 -6.98
N PHE A 10 7.93 2.19 -6.11
CA PHE A 10 8.41 2.71 -4.82
C PHE A 10 9.03 1.62 -3.94
N LYS A 11 8.44 0.42 -3.92
CA LYS A 11 9.00 -0.73 -3.20
C LYS A 11 10.37 -1.10 -3.77
N SER A 12 10.49 -1.12 -5.09
CA SER A 12 11.76 -1.37 -5.78
C SER A 12 12.81 -0.27 -5.56
N TRP A 13 12.40 0.96 -5.24
CA TRP A 13 13.30 2.06 -4.84
C TRP A 13 13.71 2.00 -3.37
N GLY A 14 13.22 1.01 -2.62
CA GLY A 14 13.56 0.78 -1.21
C GLY A 14 12.52 1.31 -0.22
N GLN A 15 11.38 1.84 -0.69
CA GLN A 15 10.31 2.23 0.22
C GLN A 15 9.62 0.98 0.77
N THR A 16 9.77 0.73 2.06
CA THR A 16 9.22 -0.46 2.74
C THR A 16 8.19 -0.10 3.80
N ASP A 17 8.00 1.19 4.08
CA ASP A 17 7.10 1.66 5.12
C ASP A 17 5.64 1.32 4.78
N PRO A 18 4.98 0.47 5.59
CA PRO A 18 3.59 0.07 5.35
C PRO A 18 2.62 1.25 5.46
N ASN A 19 2.88 2.25 6.31
CA ASN A 19 1.97 3.38 6.46
C ASN A 19 1.97 4.27 5.21
N TYR A 20 3.10 4.35 4.50
CA TYR A 20 3.15 5.00 3.18
C TYR A 20 2.16 4.38 2.19
N TYR A 21 1.99 3.05 2.20
CA TYR A 21 1.07 2.37 1.29
C TYR A 21 -0.41 2.47 1.72
N LYS A 22 -0.67 2.70 3.02
CA LYS A 22 -2.04 2.73 3.56
C LYS A 22 -2.89 3.84 2.95
N VAL A 23 -2.29 5.01 2.69
CA VAL A 23 -3.00 6.15 2.08
C VAL A 23 -3.46 5.89 0.65
N PHE A 24 -2.89 4.90 -0.03
CA PHE A 24 -3.32 4.50 -1.37
C PHE A 24 -4.45 3.47 -1.35
N VAL A 25 -4.68 2.81 -0.21
CA VAL A 25 -5.77 1.86 -0.03
C VAL A 25 -7.11 2.58 -0.09
N GLY A 26 -7.97 2.19 -1.04
CA GLY A 26 -9.24 2.86 -1.31
C GLY A 26 -9.18 3.99 -2.35
N VAL A 27 -7.99 4.51 -2.69
CA VAL A 27 -7.78 5.49 -3.77
C VAL A 27 -7.47 4.80 -5.11
N GLY A 28 -6.81 3.66 -5.03
CA GLY A 28 -6.46 2.85 -6.20
C GLY A 28 -5.68 1.57 -5.87
N LEU A 29 -5.44 1.34 -4.58
CA LEU A 29 -4.88 0.10 -4.04
C LEU A 29 -5.98 -0.64 -3.27
N THR A 30 -6.02 -1.97 -3.39
CA THR A 30 -6.87 -2.82 -2.54
C THR A 30 -6.10 -3.30 -1.31
N ALA A 31 -6.80 -3.80 -0.30
CA ALA A 31 -6.18 -4.41 0.88
C ALA A 31 -5.28 -5.60 0.51
N ASP A 32 -5.70 -6.42 -0.45
CA ASP A 32 -4.87 -7.53 -0.97
C ASP A 32 -3.59 -7.03 -1.64
N GLN A 33 -3.70 -6.01 -2.49
CA GLN A 33 -2.55 -5.40 -3.16
C GLN A 33 -1.59 -4.75 -2.15
N TYR A 34 -2.13 -4.12 -1.11
CA TYR A 34 -1.34 -3.59 0.00
C TYR A 34 -0.51 -4.67 0.65
N LYS A 35 -1.13 -5.82 0.94
CA LYS A 35 -0.46 -6.98 1.53
C LYS A 35 0.60 -7.57 0.60
N GLU A 36 0.34 -7.63 -0.70
CA GLU A 36 1.35 -8.06 -1.68
C GLU A 36 2.57 -7.14 -1.70
N ILE A 37 2.36 -5.82 -1.60
CA ILE A 37 3.46 -4.84 -1.65
C ILE A 37 4.21 -4.79 -0.33
N THR A 38 3.50 -4.70 0.79
CA THR A 38 4.09 -4.46 2.12
C THR A 38 4.49 -5.74 2.83
N GLY A 39 3.76 -6.83 2.61
CA GLY A 39 3.80 -8.05 3.40
C GLY A 39 2.90 -8.01 4.63
N GLU A 40 2.25 -6.88 4.92
CA GLU A 40 1.39 -6.69 6.09
C GLU A 40 -0.09 -6.66 5.72
N ASP A 41 -0.94 -7.16 6.61
CA ASP A 41 -2.37 -7.00 6.47
C ASP A 41 -2.75 -5.52 6.63
N TYR A 42 -3.61 -5.04 5.73
CA TYR A 42 -4.13 -3.69 5.82
C TYR A 42 -5.06 -3.58 7.03
N VAL A 43 -4.55 -3.01 8.11
CA VAL A 43 -5.37 -2.59 9.26
C VAL A 43 -5.73 -1.13 9.05
N ALA A 44 -6.98 -0.88 8.63
CA ALA A 44 -7.55 0.45 8.66
C ALA A 44 -7.50 0.94 10.12
N SER A 45 -6.81 2.05 10.37
CA SER A 45 -6.92 2.72 11.65
C SER A 45 -8.35 3.26 11.73
N THR A 46 -9.26 2.50 12.35
CA THR A 46 -10.60 2.98 12.69
C THR A 46 -10.39 4.18 13.58
N THR A 47 -10.54 5.39 13.02
CA THR A 47 -10.66 6.59 13.83
C THR A 47 -12.08 6.53 14.42
N GLU A 48 -12.16 6.13 15.69
CA GLU A 48 -13.36 6.29 16.51
C GLU A 48 -13.65 7.75 16.80
#